data_AF-Q0VLH4-F1
#
_entry.id   AF-Q0VLH4-F1
#
_cell.length_a   1.000
_cell.length_b   1.000
_cell.length_c   1.000
_cell.angle_alpha   90.00
_cell.angle_beta   90.00
_cell.angle_gamma   90.00
#
_symmetry.space_group_name_H-M   'P 1'
#
loop_
_entity.id
_entity.type
_entity.pdbx_description
1 polymer ?
#
loop_
_entity_poly.entity_id
_entity_poly.type
_entity_poly.pdbx_seq_one_letter_code
_entity_poly.pdbx_strand_id
1 'polypeptide(L)' 'MLQDALVGLRHPLSWHRIAVVTSHDWISNVAQQASALIPGEVKAFK' A
#
# COMPACT_ATOMS: atom_id res chain seq x y z
N MET A 1 -3.53 12.17 7.82
CA MET A 1 -2.92 11.67 6.56
C MET A 1 -1.41 11.52 6.64
N LEU A 2 -0.60 12.59 6.81
CA LEU A 2 0.87 12.43 6.84
C LEU A 2 1.36 11.62 8.06
N GLN A 3 0.78 11.86 9.24
CA GLN A 3 1.12 11.12 10.45
C GLN A 3 0.79 9.62 10.30
N ASP A 4 -0.33 9.29 9.68
CA ASP A 4 -0.75 7.90 9.42
C ASP A 4 0.22 7.20 8.45
N ALA A 5 0.64 7.91 7.40
CA ALA A 5 1.65 7.40 6.47
C ALA A 5 3.00 7.13 7.17
N LEU A 6 3.40 8.01 8.09
CA LEU A 6 4.63 7.86 8.86
C LEU A 6 4.57 6.68 9.84
N VAL A 7 3.41 6.37 10.41
CA VAL A 7 3.23 5.15 11.22
C VAL A 7 3.46 3.90 10.35
N GLY A 8 2.90 3.88 9.13
CA GLY A 8 3.12 2.79 8.18
C GLY A 8 4.61 2.57 7.86
N LEU A 9 5.34 3.66 7.58
CA LEU A 9 6.77 3.63 7.25
C LEU A 9 7.69 3.24 8.42
N ARG A 10 7.27 3.49 9.67
CA ARG A 10 8.03 3.07 10.87
C ARG A 10 7.94 1.58 11.16
N HIS A 11 6.98 0.89 10.55
CA HIS A 11 6.70 -0.53 10.80
C HIS A 11 6.63 -1.34 9.50
N PRO A 12 7.63 -1.28 8.61
CA PRO A 12 7.52 -1.81 7.26
C PRO A 12 7.25 -3.33 7.22
N LEU A 13 7.77 -4.07 8.20
CA LEU A 13 7.61 -5.53 8.31
C LEU A 13 6.37 -5.97 9.09
N SER A 14 5.63 -5.04 9.69
CA SER A 14 4.44 -5.40 10.48
C SER A 14 3.20 -5.63 9.60
N TRP A 15 3.23 -5.12 8.35
CA TRP A 15 2.11 -5.16 7.43
C TRP A 15 2.17 -6.38 6.51
N HIS A 16 1.45 -7.44 6.87
CA HIS A 16 1.42 -8.66 6.06
C HIS A 16 0.44 -8.57 4.88
N ARG A 17 -0.62 -7.74 5.01
CA ARG A 17 -1.66 -7.55 3.99
C ARG A 17 -2.08 -6.09 3.95
N ILE A 18 -2.12 -5.50 2.75
CA ILE A 18 -2.47 -4.10 2.50
C ILE A 18 -3.51 -4.05 1.39
N ALA A 19 -4.66 -3.44 1.68
CA ALA A 19 -5.73 -3.22 0.72
C ALA A 19 -5.75 -1.75 0.28
N VAL A 20 -5.65 -1.51 -1.03
CA VAL A 20 -5.78 -0.17 -1.62
C VAL A 20 -7.13 -0.08 -2.31
N VAL A 21 -8.06 0.69 -1.76
CA VAL A 21 -9.40 0.88 -2.35
C VAL A 21 -9.41 2.19 -3.14
N THR A 22 -9.61 2.11 -4.44
CA THR A 22 -9.57 3.28 -5.32
C THR A 22 -10.37 3.07 -6.60
N SER A 23 -11.08 4.11 -7.01
CA SER A 23 -11.74 4.18 -8.33
C SER A 23 -10.79 4.62 -9.45
N HIS A 24 -9.57 5.06 -9.12
CA HIS A 24 -8.62 5.61 -10.08
C HIS A 24 -7.59 4.55 -10.49
N ASP A 25 -7.57 4.20 -11.78
CA ASP A 25 -6.69 3.15 -12.31
C ASP A 25 -5.20 3.48 -12.13
N TRP A 26 -4.82 4.77 -12.15
CA TRP A 26 -3.42 5.18 -11.93
C TRP A 26 -2.93 4.84 -10.52
N ILE A 27 -3.80 4.91 -9.51
CA ILE A 27 -3.46 4.55 -8.13
C ILE A 27 -3.29 3.03 -8.01
N SER A 28 -4.17 2.25 -8.64
CA SER A 28 -4.05 0.78 -8.70
C SER A 28 -2.72 0.34 -9.32
N ASN A 29 -2.31 0.99 -10.42
CA ASN A 29 -1.05 0.69 -11.08
C ASN A 29 0.17 1.04 -10.22
N VAL A 30 0.13 2.16 -9.50
CA VAL A 30 1.21 2.55 -8.58
C VAL A 30 1.26 1.61 -7.38
N ALA A 31 0.12 1.25 -6.79
CA ALA A 31 0.04 0.30 -5.67
C ALA A 31 0.58 -1.09 -6.04
N GLN A 32 0.28 -1.55 -7.25
CA GLN A 32 0.77 -2.83 -7.74
C GLN A 32 2.28 -2.82 -8.00
N GLN A 33 2.85 -1.70 -8.48
CA GLN A 33 4.31 -1.56 -8.61
C GLN A 33 5.00 -1.44 -7.25
N ALA A 34 4.40 -0.72 -6.30
CA ALA A 34 4.93 -0.58 -4.95
C ALA A 34 4.92 -1.91 -4.16
N SER A 35 4.07 -2.86 -4.54
CA SER A 35 4.02 -4.19 -3.93
C SER A 35 5.35 -4.95 -4.00
N ALA A 36 6.20 -4.67 -4.99
CA ALA A 36 7.53 -5.28 -5.11
C ALA A 36 8.53 -4.75 -4.06
N LEU A 37 8.26 -3.57 -3.50
CA LEU A 37 9.13 -2.89 -2.54
C LEU A 37 8.63 -3.01 -1.10
N ILE A 38 7.36 -3.37 -0.91
CA ILE A 38 6.74 -3.51 0.40
C ILE A 38 6.78 -4.99 0.79
N PRO A 39 7.38 -5.33 1.95
CA PRO A 39 7.37 -6.69 2.47
C PRO A 39 5.97 -7.03 3.03
N GLY A 40 5.02 -7.31 2.14
CA GLY A 40 3.63 -7.63 2.43
C GLY A 40 2.78 -7.81 1.17
N GLU A 41 1.66 -8.52 1.28
CA GLU A 41 0.72 -8.70 0.16
C GLU A 41 -0.08 -7.42 -0.06
N VAL A 42 0.20 -6.70 -1.15
CA VAL A 42 -0.55 -5.49 -1.53
C VAL A 42 -1.54 -5.83 -2.64
N LYS A 43 -2.83 -5.53 -2.41
CA LYS A 43 -3.89 -5.74 -3.40
C LYS A 43 -4.75 -4.50 -3.55
N ALA A 44 -4.95 -4.07 -4.80
CA ALA A 44 -5.85 -2.98 -5.13
C ALA A 44 -7.27 -3.52 -5.40
N PHE A 45 -8.28 -2.76 -4.95
CA PHE A 45 -9.71 -3.03 -5.11
C PHE A 45 -10.40 -1.78 -5.65
N LYS A 46 -11.44 -2.00 -6.48
CA LYS A 46 -12.31 -0.95 -6.99
C LYS A 46 -13.48 -0.72 -6.03
#